data_AF-A0A7X8DGV4-F1
#
_entry.id   AF-A0A7X8DGV4-F1
#
_cell.length_a   1.000
_cell.length_b   1.000
_cell.length_c   1.000
_cell.angle_alpha   90.00
_cell.angle_beta   90.00
_cell.angle_gamma   90.00
#
_symmetry.space_group_name_H-M   'P 1'
#
loop_
_entity.id
_entity.type
_entity.pdbx_description
1 polymer ?
#
loop_
_entity_poly.entity_id
_entity_poly.type
_entity_poly.pdbx_seq_one_letter_code
_entity_poly.pdbx_strand_id
1 'polypeptide(L)'
;MSHQLYTDTTIDHFKSPRNIGRMDDADGVGMVGDPACGDFLTIYIKVVNQVIEDVSYLVFGCAAAIASGSMTTELAKGKTVAEA
;
A
#
# COMPACT_ATOMS: atom_id res chain seq x y z
N MET A 1 -24.32 -17.61 -13.99
CA MET A 1 -23.50 -17.25 -12.83
C MET A 1 -22.35 -16.40 -13.33
N SER A 2 -22.48 -15.08 -13.27
CA SER A 2 -21.38 -14.17 -13.57
C SER A 2 -20.22 -14.49 -12.62
N HIS A 3 -19.11 -15.00 -13.15
CA HIS A 3 -17.90 -15.19 -12.37
C HIS A 3 -17.44 -13.81 -11.90
N GLN A 4 -17.51 -13.55 -10.60
CA GLN A 4 -16.98 -12.32 -10.01
C GLN A 4 -15.46 -12.49 -9.92
N LEU A 5 -14.72 -11.78 -10.78
CA LEU A 5 -13.26 -11.92 -10.91
C LEU A 5 -12.50 -11.43 -9.66
N TYR A 6 -13.12 -10.55 -8.87
CA TYR A 6 -12.57 -9.99 -7.64
C TYR A 6 -13.50 -10.24 -6.46
N THR A 7 -12.90 -10.47 -5.30
CA THR A 7 -13.65 -10.60 -4.04
C THR A 7 -14.19 -9.24 -3.59
N ASP A 8 -15.21 -9.26 -2.73
CA ASP A 8 -15.76 -8.03 -2.15
C ASP A 8 -14.68 -7.26 -1.37
N THR A 9 -13.75 -7.96 -0.71
CA THR A 9 -12.59 -7.35 -0.05
C THR A 9 -11.72 -6.58 -1.03
N THR A 10 -11.34 -7.17 -2.17
CA THR A 10 -10.53 -6.46 -3.18
C THR A 10 -11.26 -5.24 -3.72
N ILE A 11 -12.57 -5.36 -3.96
CA ILE A 11 -13.40 -4.24 -4.44
C ILE A 11 -13.46 -3.12 -3.39
N ASP A 12 -13.57 -3.46 -2.11
CA ASP A 12 -13.62 -2.49 -1.01
C ASP A 12 -12.28 -1.74 -0.86
N HIS A 13 -11.15 -2.43 -0.90
CA HIS A 13 -9.83 -1.80 -0.88
C HIS A 13 -9.54 -0.94 -2.12
N PHE A 14 -10.16 -1.24 -3.26
CA PHE A 14 -10.10 -0.35 -4.42
C PHE A 14 -10.98 0.90 -4.25
N LYS A 15 -12.21 0.75 -3.77
CA LYS A 15 -13.18 1.86 -3.65
C LYS A 15 -12.91 2.78 -2.47
N SER A 16 -12.39 2.23 -1.38
CA SER A 16 -12.06 2.93 -0.15
C SER A 16 -10.66 2.52 0.33
N PRO A 17 -9.60 2.86 -0.41
CA PRO A 17 -8.24 2.46 -0.05
C PRO A 17 -7.82 3.07 1.30
N ARG A 18 -7.14 2.27 2.10
CA ARG A 18 -6.59 2.64 3.42
C ARG A 18 -5.17 3.15 3.26
N ASN A 19 -4.74 4.03 4.16
CA ASN A 19 -3.35 4.49 4.26
C ASN A 19 -2.80 5.21 3.00
N ILE A 20 -3.67 5.78 2.14
CA ILE A 20 -3.19 6.63 1.04
C ILE A 20 -2.66 7.95 1.61
N GLY A 21 -1.43 8.29 1.25
CA GLY A 21 -0.83 9.57 1.56
C GLY A 21 0.68 9.54 1.54
N ARG A 22 1.25 10.73 1.38
CA ARG A 22 2.67 10.97 1.62
C ARG A 22 2.90 11.14 3.12
N MET A 23 4.01 10.61 3.61
CA MET A 23 4.50 10.81 4.98
C MET A 23 5.84 11.54 4.91
N ASP A 24 5.87 12.80 5.37
CA ASP A 24 7.05 13.66 5.26
C ASP A 24 8.14 13.31 6.27
N ASP A 25 7.76 12.72 7.41
CA ASP A 25 8.63 12.33 8.51
C ASP A 25 8.89 10.80 8.55
N ALA A 26 8.73 10.14 7.40
CA ALA A 26 9.00 8.71 7.26
C ALA A 26 10.47 8.38 7.53
N ASP A 27 10.71 7.25 8.21
CA ASP A 27 12.05 6.74 8.47
C ASP A 27 12.59 5.94 7.27
N GLY A 28 11.69 5.41 6.43
CA GLY A 28 12.03 4.68 5.22
C GLY A 28 11.06 5.00 4.07
N VAL A 29 11.60 5.10 2.86
CA VAL A 29 10.84 5.33 1.63
C VAL A 29 11.30 4.36 0.54
N GLY A 30 10.38 3.57 0.02
CA GLY A 30 10.60 2.67 -1.11
C GLY A 30 9.80 3.14 -2.32
N MET A 31 10.44 3.22 -3.49
CA MET A 31 9.81 3.61 -4.75
C MET A 31 10.08 2.56 -5.83
N VAL A 32 9.04 2.16 -6.56
CA VAL A 32 9.13 1.20 -7.66
C VAL A 32 8.25 1.65 -8.82
N GLY A 33 8.76 1.47 -10.04
CA GLY A 33 8.08 1.84 -11.28
C GLY A 33 8.61 3.14 -11.87
N ASP A 34 8.01 3.56 -12.99
CA ASP A 34 8.31 4.80 -13.68
C ASP A 34 7.03 5.65 -13.80
N PRO A 35 6.96 6.83 -13.15
CA PRO A 35 5.82 7.73 -13.26
C PRO A 35 5.48 8.13 -14.71
N ALA A 36 6.46 8.09 -15.62
CA ALA A 36 6.25 8.47 -17.02
C ALA A 36 5.67 7.33 -17.88
N CYS A 37 5.75 6.08 -17.43
CA CYS A 37 5.45 4.91 -18.27
C CYS A 37 4.27 4.05 -17.77
N GLY A 38 3.76 4.29 -16.56
CA GLY A 38 2.61 3.55 -16.04
C GLY A 38 2.63 3.37 -14.53
N ASP A 39 2.37 2.14 -14.08
CA ASP A 39 2.21 1.80 -12.66
C ASP A 39 3.45 2.24 -11.84
N PHE A 40 3.24 3.15 -10.88
CA PHE A 40 4.24 3.68 -9.97
C PHE A 40 3.74 3.61 -8.54
N LEU A 41 4.56 3.08 -7.63
CA LEU A 41 4.24 2.90 -6.23
C LEU A 41 5.33 3.52 -5.36
N THR A 42 4.92 4.29 -4.36
CA THR A 42 5.75 4.74 -3.26
C THR A 42 5.16 4.25 -1.94
N ILE A 43 5.96 3.62 -1.09
CA ILE A 43 5.60 3.23 0.27
C ILE A 43 6.49 4.01 1.24
N TYR A 44 5.88 4.51 2.30
CA TYR A 44 6.51 5.20 3.42
C TYR A 44 6.31 4.38 4.69
N ILE A 45 7.34 4.26 5.52
CA ILE A 45 7.24 3.60 6.83
C ILE A 45 7.82 4.47 7.95
N LYS A 46 7.18 4.42 9.12
CA LYS A 46 7.70 4.89 10.40
C LYS A 46 8.04 3.68 11.26
N VAL A 47 9.26 3.62 11.79
CA VAL A 47 9.75 2.43 12.50
C VAL A 47 10.21 2.81 13.91
N VAL A 48 9.62 2.15 14.90
CA VAL A 48 10.02 2.28 16.32
C VAL A 48 10.28 0.90 16.88
N ASN A 49 11.46 0.70 17.47
CA ASN A 49 11.88 -0.57 18.06
C ASN A 49 11.72 -1.77 17.11
N GLN A 50 12.10 -1.61 15.84
CA GLN A 50 11.97 -2.62 14.77
C GLN A 50 10.51 -2.97 14.38
N VAL A 51 9.52 -2.21 14.82
CA VAL A 51 8.10 -2.36 14.46
C VAL A 51 7.67 -1.21 13.56
N ILE A 52 6.90 -1.53 12.51
CA ILE A 52 6.28 -0.53 11.62
C ILE A 52 5.11 0.10 12.37
N GLU A 53 5.33 1.26 12.99
CA GLU A 53 4.31 1.97 13.75
C GLU A 53 3.27 2.62 12.83
N ASP A 54 3.74 3.17 11.71
CA ASP A 54 2.87 3.71 10.67
C ASP A 54 3.40 3.42 9.28
N VAL A 55 2.48 3.33 8.33
CA VAL A 55 2.77 3.04 6.93
C VAL A 55 1.73 3.73 6.06
N SER A 56 2.20 4.36 5.00
CA SER A 56 1.35 4.98 3.99
C SER A 56 1.89 4.72 2.60
N TYR A 57 1.06 4.94 1.57
CA TYR A 57 1.49 4.76 0.19
C TYR A 57 0.88 5.79 -0.76
N LEU A 58 1.55 5.97 -1.89
CA LEU A 58 1.02 6.63 -3.07
C LEU A 58 1.16 5.66 -4.24
N VAL A 59 0.10 5.54 -5.03
CA VAL A 59 0.13 4.71 -6.22
C VAL A 59 -0.53 5.46 -7.37
N PHE A 60 0.10 5.37 -8.53
CA PHE A 60 -0.55 5.61 -9.80
C PHE A 60 -0.57 4.27 -10.51
N GLY A 61 -1.75 3.69 -10.74
CA GLY A 61 -1.82 2.41 -11.43
C GLY A 61 -3.22 1.83 -11.50
N CYS A 62 -3.31 0.59 -11.99
CA CYS A 62 -4.60 -0.09 -12.16
C CYS A 62 -5.35 -0.35 -10.83
N ALA A 63 -6.64 -0.69 -10.92
CA ALA A 63 -7.47 -0.98 -9.74
C ALA A 63 -6.88 -2.08 -8.83
N ALA A 64 -6.23 -3.08 -9.42
CA ALA A 64 -5.54 -4.14 -8.68
C ALA A 64 -4.34 -3.58 -7.90
N ALA A 65 -3.54 -2.70 -8.51
CA ALA A 65 -2.40 -2.06 -7.84
C ALA A 65 -2.86 -1.19 -6.65
N ILE A 66 -3.97 -0.46 -6.82
CA ILE A 66 -4.57 0.35 -5.74
C ILE A 66 -5.03 -0.54 -4.58
N ALA A 67 -5.79 -1.59 -4.86
CA ALA A 67 -6.29 -2.49 -3.83
C ALA A 67 -5.14 -3.23 -3.12
N SER A 68 -4.15 -3.73 -3.87
CA SER A 68 -2.98 -4.40 -3.31
C SER A 68 -2.19 -3.48 -2.40
N GLY A 69 -1.90 -2.24 -2.81
CA GLY A 69 -1.20 -1.28 -1.95
C GLY A 69 -1.97 -0.99 -0.65
N SER A 70 -3.29 -0.86 -0.73
CA SER A 70 -4.13 -0.68 0.46
C SER A 70 -4.08 -1.88 1.39
N MET A 71 -4.17 -3.11 0.87
CA MET A 71 -4.11 -4.32 1.69
C MET A 71 -2.72 -4.52 2.30
N THR A 72 -1.66 -4.30 1.51
CA THR A 72 -0.27 -4.43 1.97
C THR A 72 0.02 -3.48 3.13
N THR A 73 -0.40 -2.21 3.03
CA THR A 73 -0.17 -1.24 4.09
C THR A 73 -0.98 -1.56 5.36
N GLU A 74 -2.22 -2.00 5.23
CA GLU A 74 -3.02 -2.45 6.38
C GLU A 74 -2.40 -3.67 7.09
N LEU A 75 -1.89 -4.64 6.31
CA LEU A 75 -1.25 -5.85 6.85
C LEU A 75 0.13 -5.57 7.45
N ALA A 76 0.89 -4.63 6.90
CA ALA A 76 2.25 -4.32 7.35
C ALA A 76 2.26 -3.51 8.66
N LYS A 77 1.25 -2.67 8.89
CA LYS A 77 1.17 -1.85 10.10
C LYS A 77 1.14 -2.71 11.36
N GLY A 78 2.03 -2.42 12.31
CA GLY A 78 2.18 -3.15 13.57
C GLY A 78 3.01 -4.43 13.49
N LYS A 79 3.49 -4.84 12.30
CA LYS A 79 4.45 -5.94 12.15
C LYS A 79 5.87 -5.48 12.44
N THR A 80 6.74 -6.42 12.79
CA THR A 80 8.17 -6.15 12.78
C THR A 80 8.68 -5.99 11.34
N VAL A 81 9.77 -5.24 11.16
CA VAL A 81 10.41 -5.05 9.84
C VAL A 81 10.85 -6.39 9.21
N ALA A 82 11.09 -7.43 10.01
CA ALA A 82 11.47 -8.75 9.52
C ALA A 82 10.28 -9.63 9.11
N GLU A 83 9.09 -9.39 9.66
CA GLU A 83 7.86 -10.15 9.34
C GLU A 83 7.06 -9.55 8.19
N ALA A 84 7.24 -8.25 7.95
CA ALA A 84 6.65 -7.53 6.83
C ALA A 84 7.39 -7.85 5.52
#